data_AF-A0AAE5WX52-F1
#
_entry.id   AF-A0AAE5WX52-F1
#
_cell.length_a   1.000
_cell.length_b   1.000
_cell.length_c   1.000
_cell.angle_alpha   90.00
_cell.angle_beta   90.00
_cell.angle_gamma   90.00
#
_symmetry.space_group_name_H-M   'P 1'
#
loop_
_entity.id
_entity.type
_entity.pdbx_description
1 polymer ?
#
loop_
_entity_poly.entity_id
_entity_poly.type
_entity_poly.pdbx_seq_one_letter_code
_entity_poly.pdbx_strand_id
1 'polypeptide(L)' 'MIDLMTIALDAAVATLPEPVHSSHVNALAESILRTAGAGERDMGNLQRIALLELQLARPN' A
#
# COMPACT_ATOMS: atom_id res chain seq x y z
N MET A 1 4.15 12.57 10.95
CA MET A 1 4.43 12.21 9.54
C MET A 1 4.45 10.69 9.36
N ILE A 2 5.08 9.92 10.26
CA ILE A 2 5.00 8.44 10.25
C ILE A 2 3.55 7.93 10.31
N ASP A 3 2.65 8.64 11.02
CA ASP A 3 1.24 8.23 11.16
C ASP A 3 0.52 8.09 9.83
N LEU A 4 0.84 8.91 8.84
CA LEU A 4 0.08 8.97 7.59
C LEU A 4 0.34 7.74 6.70
N MET A 5 1.60 7.29 6.63
CA MET A 5 1.96 6.07 5.89
C MET A 5 1.48 4.81 6.62
N THR A 6 1.54 4.79 7.95
CA THR A 6 1.00 3.68 8.75
C THR A 6 -0.51 3.54 8.56
N ILE A 7 -1.25 4.66 8.62
CA ILE A 7 -2.70 4.65 8.37
C ILE A 7 -3.02 4.18 6.95
N ALA A 8 -2.28 4.67 5.94
CA ALA A 8 -2.48 4.24 4.56
C ALA A 8 -2.21 2.74 4.36
N LEU A 9 -1.19 2.20 5.06
CA LEU A 9 -0.86 0.79 5.02
C LEU A 9 -1.93 -0.07 5.68
N ASP A 10 -2.37 0.29 6.89
CA ASP A 10 -3.43 -0.43 7.59
C ASP A 10 -4.74 -0.44 6.77
N ALA A 11 -5.09 0.69 6.17
CA ALA A 11 -6.25 0.80 5.29
C ALA A 11 -6.10 -0.10 4.04
N ALA A 12 -4.90 -0.18 3.44
CA ALA A 12 -4.66 -1.05 2.30
C ALA A 12 -4.74 -2.54 2.69
N VAL A 13 -4.10 -2.93 3.81
CA VAL A 13 -4.10 -4.31 4.31
C VAL A 13 -5.50 -4.77 4.66
N ALA A 14 -6.34 -3.92 5.24
CA ALA A 14 -7.75 -4.22 5.55
C ALA A 14 -8.60 -4.55 4.32
N THR A 15 -8.15 -4.22 3.10
CA THR A 15 -8.85 -4.56 1.85
C THR A 15 -8.40 -5.88 1.22
N LEU A 16 -7.36 -6.52 1.78
CA LEU A 16 -6.83 -7.76 1.23
C LEU A 16 -7.74 -8.96 1.57
N PRO A 17 -7.85 -9.93 0.64
CA PRO A 17 -8.57 -11.18 0.92
C PRO A 17 -7.78 -12.07 1.88
N GLU A 18 -8.49 -12.75 2.77
CA GLU A 18 -7.90 -13.69 3.73
C GLU A 18 -7.53 -15.03 3.04
N PRO A 19 -6.38 -15.65 3.38
CA PRO A 19 -5.38 -15.21 4.35
C PRO A 19 -4.47 -14.08 3.84
N VAL A 20 -4.26 -13.06 4.68
CA VAL A 20 -3.29 -11.99 4.39
C VAL A 20 -1.87 -12.55 4.44
N HIS A 21 -1.19 -12.52 3.30
CA HIS A 21 0.22 -12.91 3.20
C HIS A 21 1.15 -11.74 3.47
N SER A 22 2.24 -11.99 4.22
CA SER A 22 3.27 -11.00 4.54
C SER A 22 3.93 -10.39 3.30
N SER A 23 4.01 -11.14 2.19
CA SER A 23 4.49 -10.64 0.90
C SER A 23 3.61 -9.51 0.35
N HIS A 24 2.28 -9.61 0.47
CA HIS A 24 1.36 -8.56 0.05
C HIS A 24 1.50 -7.32 0.92
N VAL A 25 1.62 -7.49 2.23
CA VAL A 25 1.83 -6.38 3.18
C VAL A 25 3.13 -5.64 2.88
N ASN A 26 4.22 -6.38 2.64
CA ASN A 26 5.51 -5.77 2.34
C ASN A 26 5.49 -5.00 1.01
N ALA A 27 4.88 -5.56 -0.03
CA ALA A 27 4.72 -4.87 -1.32
C ALA A 27 3.89 -3.58 -1.20
N LEU A 28 2.81 -3.59 -0.40
CA LEU A 28 2.01 -2.40 -0.12
C LEU A 28 2.84 -1.34 0.62
N ALA A 29 3.59 -1.73 1.65
CA ALA A 29 4.41 -0.82 2.43
C ALA A 29 5.49 -0.14 1.56
N GLU A 30 6.19 -0.92 0.73
CA GLU A 30 7.21 -0.39 -0.19
C GLU A 30 6.60 0.59 -1.22
N SER A 31 5.43 0.28 -1.75
CA SER A 31 4.71 1.17 -2.68
C SER A 31 4.30 2.49 -2.02
N ILE A 32 3.72 2.43 -0.82
CA ILE A 32 3.28 3.62 -0.07
C ILE A 32 4.48 4.50 0.26
N LEU A 33 5.58 3.93 0.75
CA LEU A 33 6.79 4.67 1.09
C LEU A 33 7.43 5.31 -0.15
N ARG A 34 7.47 4.59 -1.28
CA ARG A 34 7.98 5.13 -2.55
C ARG A 34 7.14 6.29 -3.05
N THR A 35 5.82 6.13 -3.06
CA THR A 35 4.87 7.15 -3.54
C THR A 35 4.89 8.38 -2.63
N ALA A 36 4.97 8.19 -1.31
CA ALA A 36 5.13 9.28 -0.35
C ALA A 36 6.49 10.00 -0.52
N GLY A 37 7.56 9.23 -0.76
CA GLY A 37 8.88 9.77 -1.08
C GLY A 37 8.93 10.59 -2.37
N ALA A 38 8.05 10.28 -3.34
CA ALA A 38 7.87 11.05 -4.57
C ALA A 38 7.09 12.37 -4.36
N GLY A 39 6.59 12.63 -3.15
CA GLY A 39 5.93 13.89 -2.77
C GLY A 39 4.42 13.79 -2.55
N GLU A 40 3.82 12.62 -2.79
CA GLU A 40 2.40 12.38 -2.50
C GLU A 40 2.14 12.44 -0.98
N ARG A 41 1.05 13.09 -0.60
CA ARG A 41 0.64 13.26 0.80
C ARG A 41 -0.83 12.94 1.03
N ASP A 42 -1.61 12.73 -0.02
CA ASP A 42 -2.99 12.27 0.07
C ASP A 42 -3.03 10.77 0.39
N MET A 43 -3.68 10.42 1.50
CA MET A 43 -3.79 9.03 1.95
C MET A 43 -4.53 8.15 0.96
N GLY A 44 -5.57 8.68 0.32
CA GLY A 44 -6.37 7.94 -0.66
C GLY A 44 -5.57 7.61 -1.91
N ASN A 45 -4.73 8.54 -2.37
CA ASN A 45 -3.81 8.30 -3.48
C ASN A 45 -2.74 7.26 -3.13
N LEU A 46 -2.11 7.37 -1.95
CA LEU A 46 -1.11 6.40 -1.48
C LEU A 46 -1.69 4.98 -1.43
N GLN A 47 -2.86 4.81 -0.82
CA GLN A 47 -3.54 3.52 -0.75
C GLN A 47 -3.89 2.98 -2.14
N ARG A 48 -4.47 3.83 -3.00
CA ARG A 48 -4.94 3.42 -4.33
C ARG A 48 -3.79 2.98 -5.23
N ILE A 49 -2.69 3.72 -5.23
CA ILE A 49 -1.49 3.38 -6.01
C ILE A 49 -0.92 2.05 -5.54
N ALA A 50 -0.81 1.86 -4.22
CA ALA A 50 -0.30 0.61 -3.66
C ALA A 50 -1.16 -0.61 -4.02
N LEU A 51 -2.49 -0.48 -3.96
CA LEU A 51 -3.40 -1.55 -4.36
C LEU A 51 -3.36 -1.85 -5.87
N LEU A 52 -3.17 -0.83 -6.71
CA LEU A 52 -3.01 -1.02 -8.15
C LEU A 52 -1.71 -1.74 -8.48
N GLU A 53 -0.60 -1.32 -7.87
CA GLU A 53 0.70 -1.97 -8.09
C GLU A 53 0.72 -3.40 -7.57
N LEU A 54 0.08 -3.68 -6.43
CA LEU A 54 -0.05 -5.05 -5.92
C LEU A 54 -0.79 -5.96 -6.91
N GLN A 55 -1.83 -5.45 -7.58
CA GLN A 55 -2.57 -6.20 -8.61
C GLN A 55 -1.72 -6.43 -9.86
N LEU A 56 -0.89 -5.45 -10.26
CA LEU A 56 0.03 -5.59 -11.40
C LEU A 56 1.19 -6.54 -11.11
N ALA A 57 1.65 -6.59 -9.86
CA ALA A 57 2.73 -7.46 -9.41
C ALA A 57 2.29 -8.93 -9.22
N ARG A 58 0.98 -9.19 -9.21
CA ARG A 58 0.44 -10.55 -9.17
C ARG A 58 0.47 -11.11 -10.60
N PRO A 59 1.37 -12.06 -10.94
CA PRO A 59 1.29 -12.74 -12.23
C PRO A 59 -0.05 -13.47 -12.30
N ASN A 60 -0.80 -13.25 -13.38
CA ASN A 60 -1.97 -14.05 -13.73
C ASN A 60 -1.58 -15.51 -13.98
#